data_AF-A0A9W9HRS9-F1
#
_entry.id   AF-A0A9W9HRS9-F1
#
_cell.length_a   1.000
_cell.length_b   1.000
_cell.length_c   1.000
_cell.angle_alpha   90.00
_cell.angle_beta   90.00
_cell.angle_gamma   90.00
#
_symmetry.space_group_name_H-M   'P 1'
#
loop_
_entity.id
_entity.type
_entity.pdbx_description
1 polymer ?
#
loop_
_entity_poly.entity_id
_entity_poly.type
_entity_poly.pdbx_seq_one_letter_code
_entity_poly.pdbx_strand_id
1 'polypeptide(L)'
;MDNDKIHKTLHVLQARCEKHKEPSDPVANTRFDTSPTNPASKSPDEMTFGFQPFALLPSAISNLPEARIVNRLDAKDALAYAELVMTERHNATHTPWHPQVGDLVYVRRHKGYQVPPKIHHKFGAQHTGPFKVVDPGCRRAQKQHPAKI
;
A
#
# COMPACT_ATOMS: atom_id res chain seq x y z
N MET A 1 32.70 -17.96 -5.48
CA MET A 1 31.26 -17.64 -5.51
C MET A 1 30.70 -18.18 -4.22
N ASP A 2 30.57 -17.32 -3.22
CA ASP A 2 30.50 -17.71 -1.82
C ASP A 2 29.05 -18.00 -1.41
N ASN A 3 28.58 -19.21 -1.69
CA ASN A 3 27.24 -19.67 -1.37
C ASN A 3 26.93 -19.51 0.15
N ASP A 4 27.93 -19.63 1.01
CA ASP A 4 27.78 -19.46 2.46
C ASP A 4 27.42 -18.03 2.89
N LYS A 5 27.81 -17.02 2.11
CA LYS A 5 27.44 -15.62 2.40
C LYS A 5 25.97 -15.35 2.06
N ILE A 6 25.44 -16.00 1.02
CA ILE A 6 24.05 -15.88 0.60
C ILE A 6 23.11 -16.56 1.62
N HIS A 7 23.48 -17.74 2.12
CA HIS A 7 22.67 -18.42 3.14
C HIS A 7 22.62 -17.66 4.47
N LYS A 8 23.74 -17.05 4.89
CA LYS A 8 23.78 -16.23 6.11
C LYS A 8 23.00 -14.93 5.97
N THR A 9 23.03 -14.28 4.81
CA THR A 9 22.22 -13.06 4.58
C THR A 9 20.73 -13.37 4.50
N LEU A 10 20.33 -14.48 3.88
CA LEU A 10 18.93 -14.92 3.86
C LEU A 10 18.39 -15.21 5.27
N HIS A 11 19.15 -15.94 6.10
CA HIS A 11 18.75 -16.21 7.49
C HIS A 11 18.59 -14.93 8.33
N VAL A 12 19.50 -13.96 8.16
CA VAL A 12 19.43 -12.67 8.87
C VAL A 12 18.24 -11.83 8.39
N LEU A 13 17.90 -11.88 7.11
CA LEU A 13 16.71 -11.21 6.57
C LEU A 13 15.42 -11.86 7.05
N GLN A 14 15.36 -13.19 7.09
CA GLN A 14 14.21 -13.94 7.62
C GLN A 14 13.98 -13.63 9.11
N ALA A 15 15.05 -13.66 9.91
CA ALA A 15 14.98 -13.33 11.33
C ALA A 15 14.57 -11.85 11.59
N ARG A 16 14.88 -10.93 10.66
CA ARG A 16 14.48 -9.52 10.77
C ARG A 16 13.03 -9.30 10.34
N CYS A 17 12.52 -10.07 9.38
CA CYS A 17 11.10 -10.10 9.00
C CYS A 17 10.22 -10.61 10.14
N GLU A 18 10.68 -11.61 10.89
CA GLU A 18 9.94 -12.14 12.04
C GLU A 18 9.92 -11.17 13.23
N LYS A 19 10.98 -10.38 13.43
CA LYS A 19 11.11 -9.44 14.55
C LYS A 19 10.22 -8.19 14.48
N HIS A 20 9.69 -7.86 13.29
CA HIS A 20 8.78 -6.74 13.07
C HIS A 20 7.33 -7.18 12.78
N LYS A 21 7.06 -8.48 12.86
CA LYS A 21 5.69 -8.98 12.85
C LYS A 21 5.15 -8.75 14.26
N GLU A 22 4.49 -7.61 14.47
CA GLU A 22 3.71 -7.43 15.69
C GLU A 22 2.80 -8.65 15.86
N PRO A 23 2.65 -9.22 17.06
CA PRO A 23 1.67 -10.27 17.28
C PRO A 23 0.32 -9.63 17.00
N SER A 24 -0.24 -9.92 15.82
CA SER A 24 -1.61 -9.50 15.54
C SER A 24 -2.47 -10.22 16.57
N ASP A 25 -3.01 -9.48 17.53
CA ASP A 25 -3.86 -10.04 18.57
C ASP A 25 -4.95 -10.87 17.87
N PRO A 26 -4.97 -12.20 18.04
CA PRO A 26 -5.88 -13.06 17.28
C PRO A 26 -7.33 -12.65 17.55
N VAL A 27 -7.60 -12.12 18.75
CA VAL A 27 -8.88 -11.58 19.17
C VAL A 27 -9.26 -10.30 18.40
N ALA A 28 -8.31 -9.42 18.11
CA ALA A 28 -8.59 -8.19 17.37
C ALA A 28 -9.01 -8.52 15.93
N ASN A 29 -8.28 -9.41 15.25
CA ASN A 29 -8.61 -9.84 13.89
C ASN A 29 -10.00 -10.49 13.84
N THR A 30 -10.32 -11.40 14.78
CA THR A 30 -11.66 -12.05 14.81
C THR A 30 -12.81 -11.07 14.97
N ARG A 31 -12.61 -9.93 15.64
CA ARG A 31 -13.67 -8.91 15.80
C ARG A 31 -13.89 -8.13 14.53
N PHE A 32 -12.83 -7.79 13.79
CA PHE A 32 -12.96 -7.10 12.52
C PHE A 32 -13.66 -7.98 11.47
N ASP A 33 -13.32 -9.28 11.43
CA ASP A 33 -13.83 -10.21 10.43
C ASP A 33 -15.32 -10.59 10.68
N THR A 34 -15.76 -10.58 11.94
CA THR A 34 -17.14 -10.90 12.33
C THR A 34 -18.05 -9.67 12.47
N SER A 35 -17.49 -8.47 12.54
CA SER A 35 -18.29 -7.24 12.63
C SER A 35 -18.73 -6.76 11.24
N PRO A 36 -20.03 -6.51 11.01
CA PRO A 36 -20.45 -5.81 9.81
C PRO A 36 -20.10 -4.32 9.91
N THR A 37 -19.75 -3.69 8.78
CA THR A 37 -19.37 -2.26 8.76
C THR A 37 -20.55 -1.33 9.03
N ASN A 38 -21.77 -1.79 8.71
CA ASN A 38 -23.04 -1.18 9.08
C ASN A 38 -24.10 -2.28 9.37
N PRO A 39 -25.21 -2.00 10.08
CA PRO A 39 -26.18 -3.03 10.48
C PRO A 39 -26.95 -3.69 9.33
N ALA A 40 -26.92 -3.13 8.11
CA ALA A 40 -27.54 -3.69 6.91
C ALA A 40 -26.54 -4.41 5.99
N SER A 41 -25.25 -4.38 6.32
CA SER A 41 -24.15 -4.95 5.53
C SER A 41 -23.73 -6.30 6.10
N LYS A 42 -23.25 -7.19 5.21
CA LYS A 42 -22.68 -8.47 5.60
C LYS A 42 -21.28 -8.25 6.20
N SER A 43 -20.90 -9.09 7.16
CA SER A 43 -19.52 -9.11 7.68
C SER A 43 -18.55 -9.73 6.66
N PRO A 44 -17.24 -9.42 6.71
CA PRO A 44 -16.24 -10.05 5.85
C PRO A 44 -16.26 -11.59 5.87
N ASP A 45 -16.43 -12.19 7.06
CA ASP A 45 -16.58 -13.63 7.21
C ASP A 45 -17.83 -14.16 6.49
N GLU A 46 -18.95 -13.47 6.64
CA GLU A 46 -20.21 -13.84 6.00
C GLU A 46 -20.15 -13.70 4.47
N MET A 47 -19.42 -12.73 3.94
CA MET A 47 -19.17 -12.63 2.50
C MET A 47 -18.30 -13.78 1.97
N THR A 48 -17.30 -14.19 2.75
CA THR A 48 -16.32 -15.20 2.33
C THR A 48 -16.83 -16.64 2.49
N PHE A 49 -17.51 -16.90 3.60
CA PHE A 49 -17.97 -18.22 4.01
C PHE A 49 -19.47 -18.42 3.78
N GLY A 50 -20.23 -17.35 3.57
CA GLY A 50 -21.69 -17.38 3.45
C GLY A 50 -22.42 -17.47 4.79
N PHE A 51 -21.68 -17.42 5.90
CA PHE A 51 -22.20 -17.50 7.27
C PHE A 51 -21.17 -16.96 8.27
N GLN A 52 -21.61 -16.59 9.46
CA GLN A 52 -20.71 -16.26 10.57
C GLN A 52 -20.32 -17.53 11.34
N PRO A 53 -19.04 -17.94 11.32
CA PRO A 53 -18.61 -19.22 11.91
C PRO A 53 -18.82 -19.28 13.43
N PHE A 54 -18.84 -18.13 14.10
CA PHE A 54 -19.01 -18.04 15.56
C PHE A 54 -20.43 -17.73 16.02
N ALA A 55 -21.36 -17.42 15.09
CA ALA A 55 -22.73 -17.04 15.44
C ALA A 55 -23.76 -18.17 15.24
N LEU A 56 -23.40 -19.28 14.57
CA LEU A 56 -24.33 -20.35 14.25
C LEU A 56 -24.38 -21.45 15.33
N LEU A 57 -25.61 -21.79 15.74
CA LEU A 57 -25.92 -23.06 16.38
C LEU A 57 -25.90 -24.19 15.32
N PRO A 58 -25.49 -25.42 15.67
CA PRO A 58 -25.28 -26.53 14.73
C PRO A 58 -26.51 -26.95 13.89
N SER A 59 -27.72 -26.49 14.22
CA SER A 59 -28.97 -26.88 13.57
C SER A 59 -29.28 -26.12 12.27
N ALA A 60 -28.55 -25.04 11.95
CA ALA A 60 -28.80 -24.20 10.77
C ALA A 60 -27.99 -24.63 9.52
N ILE A 61 -27.38 -25.82 9.54
CA ILE A 61 -26.35 -26.27 8.60
C ILE A 61 -26.90 -26.75 7.24
N SER A 62 -28.21 -26.98 7.10
CA SER A 62 -28.78 -27.68 5.94
C SER A 62 -28.73 -26.91 4.60
N ASN A 63 -28.74 -25.56 4.62
CA ASN A 63 -28.76 -24.73 3.40
C ASN A 63 -27.40 -24.06 3.08
N LEU A 64 -26.33 -24.43 3.80
CA LEU A 64 -25.02 -23.80 3.73
C LEU A 64 -24.28 -23.87 2.38
N PRO A 65 -24.30 -24.98 1.61
CA PRO A 65 -23.41 -25.08 0.44
C PRO A 65 -23.83 -24.16 -0.70
N GLU A 66 -25.14 -24.02 -0.95
CA GLU A 66 -25.66 -23.14 -2.01
C GLU A 66 -25.49 -21.67 -1.64
N ALA A 67 -25.85 -21.28 -0.41
CA ALA A 67 -25.66 -19.93 0.10
C ALA A 67 -24.18 -19.50 0.07
N ARG A 68 -23.26 -20.43 0.36
CA ARG A 68 -21.81 -20.18 0.27
C ARG A 68 -21.34 -19.91 -1.15
N ILE A 69 -21.87 -20.60 -2.15
CA ILE A 69 -21.51 -20.37 -3.56
C ILE A 69 -22.02 -19.01 -4.00
N VAL A 70 -23.29 -18.69 -3.71
CA VAL A 70 -23.90 -17.39 -4.06
C VAL A 70 -23.13 -16.23 -3.43
N ASN A 71 -22.83 -16.30 -2.12
CA ASN A 71 -22.10 -15.24 -1.43
C ASN A 71 -20.66 -15.08 -1.94
N ARG A 72 -20.00 -16.16 -2.36
CA ARG A 72 -18.67 -16.08 -2.98
C ARG A 72 -18.68 -15.43 -4.36
N LEU A 73 -19.72 -15.69 -5.15
CA LEU A 73 -19.90 -15.02 -6.44
C LEU A 73 -20.19 -13.53 -6.23
N ASP A 74 -21.11 -13.22 -5.32
CA ASP A 74 -21.45 -11.84 -4.91
C ASP A 74 -20.21 -11.08 -4.41
N ALA A 75 -19.38 -11.71 -3.56
CA ALA A 75 -18.14 -11.12 -3.08
C ALA A 75 -17.11 -10.89 -4.20
N LYS A 76 -16.98 -11.82 -5.15
CA LYS A 76 -16.08 -11.65 -6.31
C LYS A 76 -16.53 -10.50 -7.21
N ASP A 77 -17.83 -10.43 -7.49
CA ASP A 77 -18.40 -9.38 -8.33
C ASP A 77 -18.29 -8.01 -7.66
N ALA A 78 -18.52 -7.94 -6.34
CA ALA A 78 -18.35 -6.72 -5.55
C ALA A 78 -16.88 -6.24 -5.55
N LEU A 79 -15.91 -7.16 -5.44
CA LEU A 79 -14.48 -6.82 -5.52
C LEU A 79 -14.12 -6.31 -6.92
N ALA A 80 -14.54 -7.00 -7.97
CA ALA A 80 -14.30 -6.57 -9.35
C ALA A 80 -14.91 -5.19 -9.64
N TYR A 81 -16.14 -4.94 -9.14
CA TYR A 81 -16.78 -3.64 -9.25
C TYR A 81 -16.01 -2.56 -8.49
N ALA A 82 -15.57 -2.84 -7.26
CA ALA A 82 -14.78 -1.90 -6.48
C ALA A 82 -13.44 -1.56 -7.18
N GLU A 83 -12.76 -2.54 -7.75
CA GLU A 83 -11.54 -2.34 -8.53
C GLU A 83 -11.78 -1.43 -9.74
N LEU A 84 -12.86 -1.65 -10.49
CA LEU A 84 -13.25 -0.82 -11.64
C LEU A 84 -13.53 0.62 -11.20
N VAL A 85 -14.37 0.83 -10.19
CA VAL A 85 -14.73 2.16 -9.68
C VAL A 85 -13.50 2.89 -9.16
N MET A 86 -12.62 2.21 -8.43
CA MET A 86 -11.38 2.82 -7.92
C MET A 86 -10.42 3.17 -9.04
N THR A 87 -10.33 2.34 -10.08
CA THR A 87 -9.53 2.60 -11.28
C THR A 87 -10.08 3.79 -12.07
N GLU A 88 -11.39 3.86 -12.27
CA GLU A 88 -12.05 4.98 -12.94
C GLU A 88 -11.85 6.28 -12.17
N ARG A 89 -12.05 6.26 -10.85
CA ARG A 89 -11.80 7.41 -9.98
C ARG A 89 -10.34 7.85 -10.02
N HIS A 90 -9.41 6.88 -10.02
CA HIS A 90 -8.00 7.18 -10.19
C HIS A 90 -7.77 7.87 -11.53
N ASN A 91 -8.20 7.29 -12.65
CA ASN A 91 -8.00 7.86 -13.98
C ASN A 91 -8.64 9.25 -14.15
N ALA A 92 -9.79 9.50 -13.54
CA ALA A 92 -10.46 10.80 -13.61
C ALA A 92 -9.71 11.92 -12.88
N THR A 93 -8.99 11.58 -11.80
CA THR A 93 -8.26 12.55 -10.97
C THR A 93 -6.76 12.55 -11.21
N HIS A 94 -6.24 11.47 -11.80
CA HIS A 94 -4.83 11.29 -12.07
C HIS A 94 -4.44 12.10 -13.30
N THR A 95 -3.66 13.15 -13.07
CA THR A 95 -2.96 13.87 -14.11
C THR A 95 -1.56 13.27 -14.27
N PRO A 96 -1.32 12.44 -15.31
CA PRO A 96 -0.01 11.82 -15.50
C PRO A 96 1.03 12.90 -15.78
N TRP A 97 1.92 13.15 -14.81
CA TRP A 97 3.03 14.08 -14.98
C TRP A 97 4.28 13.31 -15.42
N HIS A 98 4.71 13.55 -16.66
CA HIS A 98 5.93 12.99 -17.22
C HIS A 98 6.91 14.13 -17.51
N PRO A 99 7.99 14.28 -16.71
CA PRO A 99 8.99 15.29 -17.00
C PRO A 99 9.71 14.98 -18.32
N GLN A 100 9.92 16.00 -19.15
CA GLN A 100 10.70 15.88 -20.38
C GLN A 100 12.18 16.22 -20.13
N VAL A 101 13.06 15.78 -21.03
CA VAL A 101 14.48 16.17 -21.00
C VAL A 101 14.57 17.69 -21.06
N GLY A 102 15.22 18.28 -20.09
CA GLY A 102 15.41 19.72 -19.99
C GLY A 102 14.49 20.43 -19.01
N ASP A 103 13.41 19.79 -18.55
CA ASP A 103 12.52 20.36 -17.55
C ASP A 103 13.24 20.59 -16.22
N LEU A 104 12.82 21.65 -15.52
CA LEU A 104 13.30 21.98 -14.19
C LEU A 104 12.33 21.45 -13.14
N VAL A 105 12.81 20.52 -12.31
CA VAL A 105 11.99 19.86 -11.30
C VAL A 105 12.55 20.06 -9.89
N TYR A 106 11.64 20.17 -8.93
CA TYR A 106 11.97 20.16 -7.52
C TYR A 106 11.79 18.74 -6.97
N VAL A 107 12.83 18.22 -6.32
CA VAL A 107 12.80 16.87 -5.74
C VAL A 107 12.42 16.96 -4.27
N ARG A 108 11.44 16.17 -3.85
CA ARG A 108 11.03 16.05 -2.45
C ARG A 108 12.13 15.37 -1.64
N ARG A 109 12.49 15.96 -0.50
CA ARG A 109 13.50 15.36 0.37
C ARG A 109 12.93 14.18 1.14
N HIS A 110 13.71 13.12 1.26
CA HIS A 110 13.43 12.02 2.20
C HIS A 110 13.68 12.48 3.64
N LYS A 111 13.01 11.84 4.60
CA LYS A 111 13.23 12.09 6.04
C LYS A 111 14.70 11.87 6.40
N GLY A 112 15.32 12.82 7.10
CA GLY A 112 16.73 12.77 7.51
C GLY A 112 17.70 13.61 6.67
N TYR A 113 17.32 14.02 5.45
CA TYR A 113 18.17 14.93 4.66
C TYR A 113 17.87 16.39 4.99
N GLN A 114 18.87 17.08 5.54
CA GLN A 114 18.78 18.49 5.90
C GLN A 114 19.44 19.36 4.82
N VAL A 115 18.74 20.41 4.42
CA VAL A 115 19.31 21.53 3.66
C VAL A 115 19.32 22.72 4.61
N PRO A 116 20.41 23.51 4.66
CA PRO A 116 20.48 24.70 5.49
C PRO A 116 19.24 25.56 5.24
N PRO A 117 18.38 25.77 6.25
CA PRO A 117 17.18 26.55 6.06
C PRO A 117 17.53 28.03 5.96
N LYS A 118 16.93 28.74 5.00
CA LYS A 118 17.17 30.18 4.81
C LYS A 118 16.56 31.04 5.92
N ILE A 119 15.51 30.55 6.58
CA ILE A 119 14.70 31.34 7.53
C ILE A 119 14.99 30.93 8.98
N HIS A 120 14.92 29.64 9.32
CA HIS A 120 15.09 29.17 10.70
C HIS A 120 15.39 27.67 10.78
N HIS A 121 16.17 27.23 11.78
CA HIS A 121 16.60 25.82 11.94
C HIS A 121 15.45 24.81 12.07
N LYS A 122 14.27 25.23 12.56
CA LYS A 122 13.06 24.38 12.65
C LYS A 122 12.29 24.27 11.33
N PHE A 123 12.47 25.20 10.40
CA PHE A 123 11.72 25.25 9.14
C PHE A 123 12.63 24.86 7.97
N GLY A 124 12.66 23.56 7.66
CA GLY A 124 13.35 23.04 6.47
C GLY A 124 12.43 22.99 5.25
N ALA A 125 12.95 23.30 4.06
CA ALA A 125 12.15 23.24 2.83
C ALA A 125 11.69 21.80 2.50
N GLN A 126 10.41 21.59 2.10
CA GLN A 126 9.89 20.34 1.51
C GLN A 126 10.80 19.72 0.44
N HIS A 127 11.22 20.61 -0.46
CA HIS A 127 11.81 20.26 -1.73
C HIS A 127 13.18 20.91 -1.89
N THR A 128 13.97 20.39 -2.83
CA THR A 128 15.29 20.90 -3.20
C THR A 128 15.39 20.91 -4.72
N GLY A 129 16.13 21.87 -5.28
CA GLY A 129 16.16 22.11 -6.73
C GLY A 129 15.94 23.59 -7.01
N PRO A 130 15.95 24.04 -8.27
CA PRO A 130 15.59 23.26 -9.47
C PRO A 130 16.71 22.34 -9.99
N PHE A 131 16.34 21.12 -10.38
CA PHE A 131 17.20 20.15 -11.05
C PHE A 131 16.78 19.99 -12.51
N LYS A 132 17.73 19.83 -13.44
CA LYS A 132 17.42 19.59 -14.84
C LYS A 132 17.25 18.08 -15.07
N VAL A 133 16.18 17.71 -15.74
CA VAL A 133 15.91 16.33 -16.14
C VAL A 133 16.83 15.98 -17.31
N VAL A 134 17.70 14.99 -17.12
CA VAL A 134 18.66 14.53 -18.14
C VAL A 134 18.09 13.35 -18.91
N ASP A 135 17.50 12.39 -18.21
CA ASP A 135 16.83 11.23 -18.78
C ASP A 135 15.48 11.00 -18.09
N PRO A 136 14.35 11.01 -18.81
CA PRO A 136 13.01 10.91 -18.24
C PRO A 136 12.71 9.52 -17.67
N GLY A 137 13.42 8.48 -18.13
CA GLY A 137 13.34 7.12 -17.58
C GLY A 137 14.23 6.88 -16.35
N CYS A 138 15.14 7.81 -16.04
CA CYS A 138 16.12 7.63 -14.97
C CYS A 138 15.67 8.39 -13.73
N ARG A 139 15.54 7.71 -12.58
CA ARG A 139 15.09 8.32 -11.30
C ARG A 139 16.13 9.28 -10.66
N ARG A 140 17.08 9.81 -11.45
CA ARG A 140 18.21 10.64 -11.00
C ARG A 140 18.15 11.99 -11.70
N ALA A 141 18.03 13.06 -10.93
CA ALA A 141 18.10 14.43 -11.45
C ALA A 141 19.47 15.05 -11.12
N GLN A 142 20.05 15.81 -12.05
CA GLN A 142 21.37 16.43 -11.87
C GLN A 142 21.24 17.92 -11.49
N LYS A 143 22.12 18.36 -10.58
CA LYS A 143 22.18 19.75 -10.14
C LYS A 143 22.79 20.61 -11.23
N GLN A 144 22.14 21.72 -11.58
CA GLN A 144 22.78 22.72 -12.41
C GLN A 144 23.95 23.34 -11.62
N HIS A 145 25.16 23.19 -12.14
CA HIS A 145 26.29 23.99 -11.71
C HIS A 145 26.19 25.36 -12.41
N PRO A 146 26.31 26.49 -11.69
CA PRO A 146 26.40 27.79 -12.36
C PRO A 146 27.63 27.77 -13.28
N ALA A 147 27.46 28.27 -14.50
CA ALA A 147 28.57 28.48 -15.43
C ALA A 147 29.63 29.34 -14.73
N LYS A 148 30.88 28.87 -14.70
CA LYS A 148 32.02 29.69 -14.29
C LYS A 148 32.17 30.79 -15.35
N ILE A 149 31.88 32.03 -14.96
CA ILE A 149 32.24 33.25 -15.68
C ILE A 149 33.68 33.59 -15.30
#